data_AF-A0A961FUS3-F1
#
_entry.id   AF-A0A961FUS3-F1
#
_cell.length_a   1.000
_cell.length_b   1.000
_cell.length_c   1.000
_cell.angle_alpha   90.00
_cell.angle_beta   90.00
_cell.angle_gamma   90.00
#
_symmetry.space_group_name_H-M   'P 1'
#
loop_
_entity.id
_entity.type
_entity.pdbx_description
1 polymer ?
#
loop_
_entity_poly.entity_id
_entity_poly.type
_entity_poly.pdbx_seq_one_letter_code
_entity_poly.pdbx_strand_id
1 'polypeptide(L)' 'MAPTAEDSVPAIAQREVIRRQERIRQMDEAALKASQRMAADDLEGAVDGYRQALRGLPATGR' A
#
# COMPACT_ATOMS: atom_id res chain seq x y z
N MET A 1 -37.15 -7.49 1.74
CA MET A 1 -36.20 -6.67 0.97
C MET A 1 -35.30 -7.62 0.20
N ALA A 2 -35.35 -7.60 -1.13
CA ALA A 2 -34.39 -8.37 -1.94
C ALA A 2 -33.03 -7.65 -1.89
N PRO A 3 -31.91 -8.37 -1.77
CA PRO A 3 -30.58 -7.75 -1.85
C PRO A 3 -30.46 -7.05 -3.21
N THR A 4 -30.10 -5.76 -3.19
CA THR A 4 -29.84 -5.00 -4.43
C THR A 4 -28.58 -5.55 -5.09
N ALA A 5 -28.40 -5.36 -6.40
CA ALA A 5 -27.22 -5.84 -7.13
C ALA A 5 -25.87 -5.28 -6.59
N GLU A 6 -25.92 -4.32 -5.67
CA GLU A 6 -24.79 -3.75 -4.94
C GLU A 6 -24.30 -4.66 -3.78
N ASP A 7 -25.14 -5.57 -3.27
CA ASP A 7 -24.83 -6.44 -2.12
C ASP A 7 -23.87 -7.60 -2.45
N SER A 8 -23.53 -7.80 -3.73
CA SER A 8 -22.70 -8.92 -4.17
C SER A 8 -21.42 -8.43 -4.83
N VAL A 9 -20.56 -7.75 -4.08
CA VAL A 9 -19.14 -7.65 -4.46
C VAL A 9 -18.63 -9.08 -4.62
N PRO A 10 -18.27 -9.53 -5.83
CA PRO A 10 -17.87 -10.92 -6.05
C PRO A 10 -16.72 -11.28 -5.10
N ALA A 11 -16.69 -12.50 -4.57
CA ALA A 11 -15.62 -12.92 -3.64
C ALA A 11 -14.21 -12.65 -4.19
N ILE A 12 -14.05 -12.64 -5.52
CA ILE A 12 -12.82 -12.26 -6.22
C ILE A 12 -12.47 -10.77 -5.99
N ALA A 13 -13.45 -9.88 -6.11
CA ALA A 13 -13.26 -8.45 -5.86
C ALA A 13 -12.97 -8.17 -4.38
N GLN A 14 -13.59 -8.90 -3.45
CA GLN A 14 -13.25 -8.80 -2.01
C GLN A 14 -11.80 -9.21 -1.74
N ARG A 15 -11.36 -10.35 -2.30
CA ARG A 15 -9.97 -10.81 -2.20
C ARG A 15 -8.98 -9.79 -2.79
N GLU A 16 -9.35 -9.16 -3.90
CA GLU A 16 -8.53 -8.14 -4.54
C GLU A 16 -8.42 -6.87 -3.67
N VAL A 17 -9.51 -6.44 -3.04
CA VAL A 17 -9.49 -5.32 -2.08
C VAL A 17 -8.59 -5.63 -0.89
N ILE A 18 -8.68 -6.83 -0.31
CA ILE A 18 -7.83 -7.25 0.81
C ILE A 18 -6.35 -7.21 0.39
N ARG A 19 -5.99 -7.79 -0.76
CA ARG A 19 -4.60 -7.74 -1.27
C ARG A 19 -4.09 -6.32 -1.48
N ARG A 20 -4.95 -5.41 -1.95
CA ARG A 20 -4.58 -4.00 -2.12
C ARG A 20 -4.36 -3.32 -0.77
N GLN A 21 -5.23 -3.57 0.21
CA GLN A 21 -5.07 -3.03 1.56
C GLN A 21 -3.80 -3.54 2.24
N GLU A 22 -3.46 -4.82 2.08
CA GLU A 22 -2.20 -5.38 2.58
C GLU A 22 -0.98 -4.71 1.92
N ARG A 23 -1.03 -4.50 0.60
CA ARG A 23 0.05 -3.82 -0.12
C ARG A 23 0.22 -2.37 0.34
N ILE A 24 -0.89 -1.64 0.53
CA ILE A 24 -0.87 -0.27 1.06
C ILE A 24 -0.26 -0.26 2.47
N ARG A 25 -0.65 -1.17 3.36
CA ARG A 25 -0.07 -1.27 4.71
C ARG A 25 1.44 -1.47 4.69
N GLN A 26 1.94 -2.35 3.82
CA GLN A 26 3.38 -2.60 3.70
C GLN A 26 4.13 -1.35 3.19
N MET A 27 3.54 -0.60 2.27
CA MET A 27 4.10 0.64 1.78
C MET A 27 4.14 1.73 2.85
N ASP A 28 3.04 1.90 3.60
CA ASP A 28 2.95 2.87 4.69
C ASP A 28 3.97 2.55 5.79
N GLU A 29 4.17 1.27 6.11
CA GLU A 29 5.17 0.84 7.08
C GLU A 29 6.61 1.15 6.60
N ALA A 30 6.91 0.90 5.33
CA ALA A 30 8.20 1.24 4.74
C ALA A 30 8.43 2.76 4.73
N ALA A 31 7.42 3.55 4.41
CA ALA A 31 7.48 5.01 4.43
C ALA A 31 7.65 5.56 5.86
N LEU A 32 6.97 4.97 6.85
CA LEU A 32 7.12 5.36 8.25
C LEU A 32 8.54 5.07 8.75
N LYS A 33 9.07 3.87 8.46
CA LYS A 33 10.46 3.50 8.80
C LYS A 33 11.47 4.43 8.11
N ALA A 34 11.22 4.81 6.86
CA ALA A 34 12.05 5.78 6.14
C ALA A 34 12.03 7.16 6.84
N SER A 35 10.85 7.65 7.24
CA SER A 35 10.71 8.91 7.98
C SER A 35 11.45 8.88 9.32
N GLN A 36 11.44 7.74 10.02
CA GLN A 36 12.19 7.57 11.28
C GLN A 36 13.70 7.62 11.06
N ARG A 37 14.20 7.01 9.97
CA ARG A 37 15.62 7.07 9.59
C ARG A 37 16.03 8.49 9.19
N MET A 38 15.17 9.19 8.45
CA MET A 38 15.39 10.59 8.10
C MET A 38 15.50 11.47 9.35
N ALA A 39 14.64 11.25 10.35
CA ALA A 39 14.71 11.95 11.63
C ALA A 39 15.99 11.63 12.43
N ALA A 40 16.63 10.49 12.16
CA ALA A 40 17.89 10.07 12.76
C ALA A 40 19.13 10.46 11.92
N ASP A 41 18.98 11.33 10.91
CA ASP A 41 20.03 11.76 9.97
C ASP A 41 20.59 10.63 9.07
N ASP A 42 19.95 9.44 9.09
CA ASP A 42 20.23 8.34 8.16
C ASP A 42 19.47 8.56 6.84
N LEU A 43 19.97 9.51 6.05
CA LEU A 43 19.36 9.91 4.78
C LEU A 43 19.43 8.79 3.73
N GLU A 44 20.51 8.01 3.71
CA GLU A 44 20.66 6.89 2.77
C GLU A 44 19.64 5.78 3.08
N GLY A 45 19.52 5.39 4.35
CA GLY A 45 18.53 4.41 4.78
C GLY A 45 17.09 4.91 4.65
N ALA A 46 16.85 6.23 4.74
CA ALA A 46 15.55 6.84 4.46
C ALA A 46 15.19 6.77 2.96
N VAL A 47 16.12 7.14 2.07
CA VAL A 47 15.92 7.09 0.62
C VAL A 47 15.60 5.66 0.17
N ASP A 48 16.31 4.66 0.68
CA ASP A 48 16.04 3.26 0.35
C ASP A 48 14.67 2.78 0.89
N GLY A 49 14.28 3.23 2.08
CA GLY A 49 12.95 2.95 2.63
C GLY A 49 11.83 3.56 1.77
N TYR A 50 11.98 4.80 1.33
CA TYR A 50 11.01 5.44 0.43
C TYR A 50 10.97 4.78 -0.95
N ARG A 51 12.13 4.38 -1.51
CA ARG A 51 12.17 3.61 -2.76
C ARG A 51 11.42 2.29 -2.65
N GLN A 52 11.55 1.59 -1.52
CA GLN A 52 10.79 0.37 -1.27
C GLN A 52 9.29 0.63 -1.17
N ALA A 53 8.87 1.69 -0.47
CA ALA A 53 7.46 2.10 -0.42
C ALA A 53 6.91 2.39 -1.83
N LEU A 54 7.67 3.11 -2.66
CA LEU A 54 7.26 3.45 -4.03
C LEU A 54 7.15 2.23 -4.95
N ARG A 55 7.92 1.16 -4.73
CA ARG A 55 7.78 -0.10 -5.51
C ARG A 55 6.43 -0.78 -5.33
N GLY A 56 5.74 -0.53 -4.21
CA GLY A 56 4.40 -1.07 -3.97
C GLY A 56 3.28 -0.32 -4.67
N LEU A 57 3.55 0.90 -5.18
CA LEU A 57 2.59 1.64 -5.97
C LEU A 57 2.28 0.86 -7.26
N PRO A 58 1.00 0.74 -7.64
CA PRO A 58 0.69 0.27 -8.97
C PRO A 58 1.38 1.22 -9.96
N ALA A 59 2.11 0.67 -10.93
CA ALA A 59 2.66 1.46 -12.00
C ALA A 59 1.53 2.27 -12.62
N THR A 60 1.56 3.60 -12.46
CA THR A 60 0.65 4.48 -13.16
C THR A 60 0.97 4.32 -14.64
N GLY A 61 0.17 3.52 -15.34
CA GLY A 61 0.33 3.29 -16.77
C GLY A 61 0.36 4.61 -17.52
N ARG A 62 1.37 4.78 -18.37
CA ARG A 62 1.21 5.55 -19.61
C ARG A 62 0.44 4.71 -20.61
#